data_AF-A0A5C4TFS9-F1
#
_entry.id   AF-A0A5C4TFS9-F1
#
_cell.length_a   1.000
_cell.length_b   1.000
_cell.length_c   1.000
_cell.angle_alpha   90.00
_cell.angle_beta   90.00
_cell.angle_gamma   90.00
#
_symmetry.space_group_name_H-M   'P 1'
#
loop_
_entity.id
_entity.type
_entity.pdbx_description
1 polymer ?
#
loop_
_entity_poly.entity_id
_entity_poly.type
_entity_poly.pdbx_seq_one_letter_code
_entity_poly.pdbx_strand_id
1 'polypeptide(L)'
;MVAIGSHVSAIKKTWERMDALQEQALQFIAEQHPEEQITDLVYSGLVVEEDGTVRIGYDAGDTDAGRLYIYVVFNRKLVMDRTLVYETY
;
A
#
# COMPACT_ATOMS: atom_id res chain seq x y z
N MET A 1 19.24 20.87 -1.84
CA MET A 1 19.89 19.84 -1.01
C MET A 1 18.99 18.62 -1.06
N VAL A 2 19.28 17.65 -1.94
CA VAL A 2 18.43 16.46 -2.13
C VAL A 2 18.69 15.53 -0.95
N ALA A 3 17.63 15.21 -0.21
CA ALA A 3 17.70 14.37 0.98
C ALA A 3 17.85 12.89 0.60
N ILE A 4 19.02 12.51 0.07
CA ILE A 4 19.34 11.10 -0.25
C ILE A 4 19.20 10.20 1.00
N GLY A 5 19.29 10.79 2.21
CA GLY A 5 19.06 10.09 3.48
C GLY A 5 17.60 9.80 3.86
N SER A 6 16.58 10.47 3.30
CA SER A 6 15.19 10.23 3.71
C SER A 6 14.65 8.90 3.17
N HIS A 7 14.99 8.54 1.92
CA HIS A 7 14.54 7.31 1.25
C HIS A 7 15.09 6.06 1.89
N VAL A 8 16.38 6.04 2.19
CA VAL A 8 17.04 4.89 2.85
C VAL A 8 16.39 4.62 4.22
N SER A 9 16.02 5.67 4.95
CA SER A 9 15.33 5.55 6.23
C SER A 9 13.90 5.02 6.07
N ALA A 10 13.14 5.51 5.09
CA ALA A 10 11.77 5.07 4.83
C ALA A 10 11.74 3.59 4.39
N ILE A 11 12.61 3.20 3.44
CA ILE A 11 12.71 1.81 2.96
C ILE A 11 13.05 0.88 4.12
N LYS A 12 14.09 1.20 4.91
CA LYS A 12 14.51 0.35 6.04
C LYS A 12 13.40 0.19 7.07
N LYS A 13 12.77 1.28 7.51
CA LYS A 13 11.68 1.24 8.51
C LYS A 13 10.46 0.47 8.00
N THR A 14 10.16 0.59 6.71
CA THR A 14 9.07 -0.15 6.07
C THR A 14 9.40 -1.64 6.06
N TRP A 15 10.63 -2.00 5.68
CA TRP A 15 11.09 -3.38 5.66
C TRP A 15 11.03 -4.04 7.04
N GLU A 16 11.45 -3.32 8.08
CA GLU A 16 11.40 -3.77 9.49
C GLU A 16 9.97 -3.99 10.01
N ARG A 17 8.95 -3.42 9.37
CA ARG A 17 7.55 -3.48 9.81
C ARG A 17 6.61 -4.04 8.75
N MET A 18 7.14 -4.64 7.68
CA MET A 18 6.37 -5.00 6.50
C MET A 18 5.16 -5.87 6.83
N ASP A 19 5.35 -6.93 7.60
CA ASP A 19 4.26 -7.86 7.98
C ASP A 19 3.11 -7.13 8.67
N ALA A 20 3.43 -6.27 9.65
CA ALA A 20 2.43 -5.49 10.38
C ALA A 20 1.75 -4.44 9.51
N LEU A 21 2.45 -3.88 8.51
CA LEU A 21 1.87 -2.92 7.57
C LEU A 21 0.95 -3.62 6.57
N GLN A 22 1.32 -4.82 6.10
CA GLN A 22 0.48 -5.63 5.22
C GLN A 22 -0.78 -6.12 5.94
N GLU A 23 -0.67 -6.59 7.19
CA GLU A 23 -1.82 -6.98 8.00
C GLU A 23 -2.79 -5.81 8.19
N GLN A 24 -2.26 -4.64 8.58
CA GLN A 24 -3.06 -3.41 8.69
C GLN A 24 -3.72 -3.02 7.37
N ALA A 25 -2.99 -3.11 6.25
CA ALA A 25 -3.51 -2.78 4.94
C ALA A 25 -4.67 -3.72 4.55
N LEU A 26 -4.49 -5.03 4.66
CA LEU A 26 -5.53 -6.02 4.37
C LEU A 26 -6.76 -5.85 5.27
N GLN A 27 -6.55 -5.60 6.57
CA GLN A 27 -7.64 -5.31 7.49
C GLN A 27 -8.42 -4.06 7.05
N PHE A 28 -7.72 -2.99 6.68
CA PHE A 28 -8.37 -1.75 6.26
C PHE A 28 -9.14 -1.94 4.95
N ILE A 29 -8.60 -2.66 3.96
CA ILE A 29 -9.32 -2.95 2.72
C ILE A 29 -10.59 -3.77 3.06
N ALA A 30 -10.50 -4.77 3.94
CA ALA A 30 -11.65 -5.58 4.35
C ALA A 30 -12.72 -4.78 5.10
N GLU A 31 -12.32 -3.78 5.89
CA GLU A 31 -13.24 -2.83 6.51
C GLU A 31 -13.99 -1.97 5.48
N GLN A 32 -13.39 -1.69 4.32
CA GLN A 32 -14.02 -0.87 3.27
C GLN A 32 -14.90 -1.69 2.31
N HIS A 33 -14.63 -2.98 2.14
CA HIS A 33 -15.40 -3.89 1.27
C HIS A 33 -15.79 -5.16 2.04
N PRO A 34 -16.71 -5.08 3.01
CA PRO A 34 -17.08 -6.21 3.87
C PRO A 34 -17.77 -7.36 3.12
N GLU A 35 -18.33 -7.10 1.94
CA GLU A 35 -18.92 -8.09 1.04
C GLU A 35 -17.88 -8.87 0.21
N GLU A 36 -16.66 -8.35 0.10
CA GLU A 36 -15.58 -8.98 -0.68
C GLU A 36 -14.72 -9.89 0.21
N GLN A 37 -14.40 -11.08 -0.30
CA GLN A 37 -13.48 -12.00 0.37
C GLN A 37 -12.03 -11.55 0.11
N ILE A 38 -11.55 -10.65 0.96
CA ILE A 38 -10.25 -9.96 0.84
C ILE A 38 -9.05 -10.90 1.07
N THR A 39 -9.29 -12.11 1.57
CA THR A 39 -8.26 -13.14 1.78
C THR A 39 -7.51 -13.55 0.51
N ASP A 40 -8.04 -13.19 -0.67
CA ASP A 40 -7.48 -13.55 -1.97
C ASP A 40 -6.65 -12.44 -2.63
N LEU A 41 -6.52 -11.26 -2.00
CA LEU A 41 -5.73 -10.17 -2.55
C LEU A 41 -4.25 -10.53 -2.60
N VAL A 42 -3.69 -10.57 -3.81
CA VAL A 42 -2.29 -10.88 -4.05
C VAL A 42 -1.46 -9.61 -3.89
N TYR A 43 -0.48 -9.63 -3.00
CA TYR A 43 0.49 -8.54 -2.87
C TYR A 43 1.18 -8.28 -4.23
N SER A 44 1.06 -7.06 -4.74
CA SER A 44 1.60 -6.68 -6.05
C SER A 44 2.90 -5.90 -5.94
N GLY A 45 3.09 -5.13 -4.85
CA GLY A 45 4.34 -4.40 -4.66
C GLY A 45 4.31 -3.30 -3.60
N LEU A 46 5.47 -2.69 -3.43
CA LEU A 46 5.71 -1.57 -2.53
C LEU A 46 6.21 -0.38 -3.35
N VAL A 47 5.57 0.77 -3.21
CA VAL A 47 6.04 2.04 -3.79
C VAL A 47 6.48 2.95 -2.65
N VAL A 48 7.67 3.55 -2.78
CA VAL A 48 8.17 4.56 -1.84
C VAL A 48 8.36 5.86 -2.61
N GLU A 49 7.59 6.87 -2.25
CA GLU A 49 7.53 8.17 -2.90
C GLU A 49 8.66 9.10 -2.43
N GLU A 50 8.88 10.19 -3.17
CA GLU A 50 9.93 11.18 -2.88
C GLU A 50 9.77 11.89 -1.51
N ASP A 51 8.54 11.98 -1.00
CA ASP A 51 8.25 12.58 0.31
C ASP A 51 8.36 11.58 1.48
N GLY A 52 8.70 10.32 1.18
CA GLY A 52 8.77 9.21 2.12
C GLY A 52 7.42 8.55 2.40
N THR A 53 6.37 8.90 1.66
CA THR A 53 5.10 8.15 1.63
C THR A 53 5.34 6.76 1.06
N VAL A 54 4.63 5.79 1.61
CA VAL A 54 4.75 4.37 1.27
C VAL A 54 3.38 3.88 0.84
N ARG A 55 3.31 3.18 -0.29
CA ARG A 55 2.08 2.55 -0.80
C ARG A 55 2.28 1.06 -0.87
N ILE A 56 1.39 0.30 -0.23
CA ILE A 56 1.34 -1.16 -0.34
C ILE A 56 0.23 -1.50 -1.32
N GLY A 57 0.60 -2.14 -2.42
CA GLY A 57 -0.30 -2.49 -3.51
C GLY A 57 -0.77 -3.94 -3.47
N TYR A 58 -2.02 -4.14 -3.85
CA TYR A 58 -2.65 -5.43 -4.02
C TYR A 58 -3.33 -5.50 -5.39
N ASP A 59 -3.19 -6.64 -6.04
CA ASP A 59 -3.89 -6.95 -7.29
C ASP A 59 -5.33 -7.37 -6.98
N ALA A 60 -6.29 -6.62 -7.52
CA ALA A 60 -7.72 -6.86 -7.36
C ALA A 60 -8.37 -7.50 -8.60
N GLY A 61 -7.57 -7.94 -9.58
CA GLY A 61 -8.05 -8.66 -10.74
C GLY A 61 -8.36 -7.77 -11.95
N ASP A 62 -8.95 -8.39 -12.96
CA ASP A 62 -9.29 -7.74 -14.22
C ASP A 62 -10.62 -6.99 -14.12
N THR A 63 -10.68 -5.82 -14.77
CA THR A 63 -11.90 -5.03 -14.97
C THR A 63 -12.04 -4.71 -16.46
N ASP A 64 -13.20 -4.18 -16.86
CA ASP A 64 -13.42 -3.72 -18.24
C ASP A 64 -12.43 -2.62 -18.68
N ALA A 65 -11.82 -1.92 -17.73
CA ALA A 65 -10.87 -0.83 -17.96
C ALA A 65 -9.40 -1.27 -17.91
N GLY A 66 -9.11 -2.55 -17.61
CA GLY A 66 -7.75 -3.07 -17.40
C GLY A 66 -7.57 -3.76 -16.05
N ARG A 67 -6.32 -4.02 -15.65
CA ARG A 67 -6.03 -4.69 -14.36
C ARG A 67 -6.14 -3.68 -13.22
N LEU A 68 -6.94 -3.99 -12.20
CA LEU A 68 -7.17 -3.12 -11.05
C LEU A 68 -6.19 -3.41 -9.92
N TYR A 69 -5.60 -2.35 -9.37
CA TYR A 69 -4.76 -2.39 -8.19
C TYR A 69 -5.32 -1.48 -7.10
N ILE A 70 -5.30 -1.98 -5.87
CA ILE A 70 -5.69 -1.24 -4.66
C ILE A 70 -4.43 -0.94 -3.85
N TYR A 71 -4.24 0.33 -3.51
CA TYR A 71 -3.12 0.77 -2.69
C TYR A 71 -3.60 1.32 -1.35
N VAL A 72 -2.99 0.83 -0.28
CA VAL A 72 -3.07 1.44 1.06
C VAL A 72 -1.85 2.33 1.25
N VAL A 73 -2.10 3.58 1.64
CA VAL A 73 -1.07 4.62 1.75
C VAL A 73 -0.68 4.80 3.22
N PHE A 74 0.62 4.91 3.48
CA PHE A 74 1.19 5.23 4.77
C PHE A 74 2.08 6.45 4.61
N ASN A 75 1.93 7.44 5.49
CA ASN A 75 2.83 8.59 5.47
C ASN A 75 4.26 8.19 5.93
N ARG A 76 5.20 9.12 5.85
CA ARG A 76 6.61 8.92 6.29
C ARG A 76 6.84 8.43 7.72
N LYS A 77 5.83 8.49 8.59
CA LYS A 77 5.87 7.93 9.96
C LYS A 77 5.27 6.53 10.04
N LEU A 78 4.93 5.93 8.90
CA LEU A 78 4.22 4.67 8.77
C LEU A 78 2.85 4.69 9.46
N VAL A 79 2.18 5.85 9.44
CA VAL A 79 0.79 5.99 9.87
C VAL A 79 -0.07 5.93 8.62
N MET A 80 -1.05 5.02 8.65
CA MET A 80 -1.98 4.79 7.55
C MET A 80 -2.82 6.04 7.26
N ASP A 81 -2.92 6.40 6.00
CA ASP A 81 -3.96 7.27 5.47
C ASP A 81 -5.22 6.42 5.24
N ARG A 82 -6.35 6.82 5.84
CA ARG A 82 -7.62 6.07 5.75
C ARG A 82 -8.34 6.32 4.42
N THR A 83 -7.59 6.32 3.33
CA THR A 83 -8.07 6.48 1.96
C THR A 83 -7.46 5.38 1.10
N LEU A 84 -8.31 4.63 0.39
CA LEU A 84 -7.85 3.66 -0.61
C LEU A 84 -7.61 4.37 -1.94
N VAL A 85 -6.49 4.05 -2.58
CA VAL A 85 -6.20 4.52 -3.94
C VAL A 85 -6.38 3.37 -4.91
N TYR A 86 -7.18 3.59 -5.95
CA TYR A 86 -7.47 2.63 -7.00
C TYR A 86 -6.78 3.08 -8.28
N GLU A 87 -6.01 2.19 -8.90
CA GLU A 87 -5.35 2.45 -10.18
C GLU A 87 -5.65 1.30 -11.15
N THR A 88 -5.84 1.65 -12.42
CA THR A 88 -6.06 0.69 -13.50
C THR A 88 -5.01 0.93 -14.58
N TYR A 89 -4.42 -0.16 -15.08
CA TYR A 89 -3.37 -0.17 -16.09
C TYR A 89 -3.74 -1.05 -17.28
#